data_AF-W2W3J1-F1
#
_entry.id   AF-W2W3J1-F1
#
_cell.length_a   1.000
_cell.length_b   1.000
_cell.length_c   1.000
_cell.angle_alpha   90.00
_cell.angle_beta   90.00
_cell.angle_gamma   90.00
#
_symmetry.space_group_name_H-M   'P 1'
#
loop_
_entity.id
_entity.type
_entity.pdbx_description
1 polymer ?
#
loop_
_entity_poly.entity_id
_entity_poly.type
_entity_poly.pdbx_seq_one_letter_code
_entity_poly.pdbx_strand_id
1 'polypeptide(L)'
;MQVLIAVLSFIDIVALTFLNGYWLITLDELELDHLNPADVAKRLNKLVYPEMILHGILMFLCVLAWAPWVFLLNVPVAVWHARRVLRNEHMMDPTEILRFKNLQQARLESIARTVFYGLQIVYGMFWMVSAIVNSAKSRKGGKRA
;
A
#
# COMPACT_ATOMS: atom_id res chain seq x y z
N MET A 1 -21.42 -8.21 -7.79
CA MET A 1 -20.01 -8.67 -7.77
C MET A 1 -19.02 -7.51 -7.75
N GLN A 2 -19.06 -6.60 -8.73
CA GLN A 2 -18.11 -5.45 -8.81
C GLN A 2 -18.08 -4.56 -7.56
N VAL A 3 -19.24 -4.26 -6.96
CA VAL A 3 -19.32 -3.45 -5.72
C VAL A 3 -18.57 -4.11 -4.56
N LEU A 4 -18.69 -5.43 -4.40
CA LEU A 4 -18.01 -6.17 -3.32
C LEU A 4 -16.49 -6.07 -3.49
N ILE A 5 -15.98 -6.25 -4.72
CA ILE A 5 -14.55 -6.18 -5.01
C ILE A 5 -14.03 -4.76 -4.75
N ALA A 6 -14.78 -3.72 -5.12
CA ALA A 6 -14.39 -2.33 -4.86
C ALA A 6 -14.34 -2.01 -3.36
N VAL A 7 -15.29 -2.52 -2.56
CA VAL A 7 -15.29 -2.35 -1.10
C VAL A 7 -14.11 -3.09 -0.46
N LEU A 8 -13.86 -4.34 -0.84
CA LEU A 8 -12.71 -5.10 -0.33
C LEU A 8 -11.39 -4.42 -0.68
N SER A 9 -11.24 -3.96 -1.92
CA SER A 9 -10.04 -3.24 -2.35
C SER A 9 -9.85 -1.93 -1.59
N PHE A 10 -10.94 -1.22 -1.27
CA PHE A 10 -10.87 -0.01 -0.45
C PHE A 10 -10.38 -0.30 0.97
N ILE A 11 -10.89 -1.37 1.60
CA ILE A 11 -10.44 -1.81 2.92
C ILE A 11 -8.95 -2.18 2.88
N ASP A 12 -8.50 -2.89 1.85
CA ASP A 12 -7.08 -3.24 1.68
C ASP A 12 -6.19 -2.01 1.49
N ILE A 13 -6.62 -1.01 0.72
CA ILE A 13 -5.89 0.27 0.55
C ILE A 13 -5.75 1.00 1.90
N VAL A 14 -6.80 1.01 2.71
CA VAL A 14 -6.77 1.61 4.05
C VAL A 14 -5.79 0.85 4.95
N ALA A 15 -5.84 -0.49 4.94
CA ALA A 15 -4.90 -1.32 5.70
C ALA A 15 -3.44 -1.05 5.29
N LEU A 16 -3.14 -1.02 3.98
CA LEU A 16 -1.82 -0.70 3.46
C LEU A 16 -1.34 0.69 3.89
N THR A 17 -2.22 1.68 3.89
CA THR A 17 -1.89 3.03 4.37
C THR A 17 -1.49 3.03 5.84
N PHE A 18 -2.22 2.31 6.70
CA PHE A 18 -1.87 2.18 8.12
C PHE A 18 -0.52 1.48 8.32
N LEU A 19 -0.24 0.40 7.58
CA LEU A 19 1.05 -0.27 7.64
C LEU A 19 2.19 0.69 7.24
N ASN A 20 2.02 1.45 6.15
CA ASN A 20 3.01 2.44 5.70
C ASN A 20 3.18 3.61 6.70
N GLY A 21 2.10 4.03 7.35
CA GLY A 21 2.17 5.00 8.44
C GLY A 21 2.99 4.48 9.63
N TYR A 22 2.85 3.21 9.99
CA TYR A 22 3.68 2.58 11.03
C TYR A 22 5.16 2.55 10.64
N TRP A 23 5.49 2.27 9.38
CA TRP A 23 6.88 2.38 8.88
C TRP A 23 7.44 3.78 9.08
N LEU A 24 6.68 4.81 8.72
CA LEU A 24 7.10 6.20 8.87
C LEU A 24 7.36 6.57 10.34
N ILE A 25 6.42 6.26 11.23
CA ILE A 25 6.55 6.59 12.66
C ILE A 25 7.75 5.86 13.27
N THR A 26 7.93 4.57 12.97
CA THR A 26 9.05 3.79 13.52
C THR A 26 10.41 4.31 13.05
N LEU A 27 10.50 4.78 11.80
CA LEU A 27 11.72 5.40 11.27
C LEU A 27 11.97 6.79 11.89
N ASP A 28 10.91 7.54 12.20
CA ASP A 28 10.99 8.83 12.88
C ASP A 28 11.46 8.67 14.34
N GLU A 29 10.95 7.66 15.06
CA GLU A 29 11.41 7.29 16.40
C GLU A 29 12.89 6.85 16.41
N LEU A 30 13.36 6.21 15.33
CA LEU A 30 14.78 5.88 15.17
C LEU A 30 15.64 7.13 14.93
N GLU A 31 15.16 8.11 14.16
CA GLU A 31 15.88 9.37 13.89
C GLU A 31 16.02 10.24 15.15
N LEU A 32 15.01 10.23 16.02
CA LEU A 32 15.00 10.92 17.31
C LEU A 32 15.85 10.19 18.39
N ASP A 33 16.56 9.12 18.01
CA ASP A 33 17.39 8.29 18.89
C ASP A 33 16.61 7.67 20.08
N HIS A 34 15.30 7.49 19.92
CA HIS A 34 14.42 6.92 20.95
C HIS A 34 14.42 5.39 20.95
N LEU A 35 14.77 4.75 19.83
CA LEU A 35 14.77 3.30 19.66
C LEU A 35 16.11 2.79 19.15
N ASN A 36 16.46 1.58 19.59
CA ASN A 36 17.63 0.88 19.09
C ASN A 36 17.40 0.39 17.64
N PRO A 37 18.32 0.65 16.69
CA PRO A 37 18.23 0.21 15.29
C PRO A 37 18.00 -1.29 15.11
N ALA A 38 18.54 -2.15 15.98
CA ALA A 38 18.32 -3.59 15.92
C ALA A 38 16.86 -3.97 16.20
N ASP A 39 16.22 -3.29 17.16
CA ASP A 39 14.81 -3.52 17.49
C ASP A 39 13.89 -2.99 16.40
N VAL A 40 14.24 -1.84 15.81
CA VAL A 40 13.52 -1.27 14.66
C VAL A 40 13.60 -2.20 13.45
N ALA A 41 14.78 -2.67 13.07
CA ALA A 41 14.94 -3.61 11.96
C ALA A 41 14.11 -4.88 12.15
N LYS A 42 14.06 -5.44 13.36
CA LYS A 42 13.26 -6.63 13.67
C LYS A 42 11.75 -6.37 13.54
N ARG A 43 11.26 -5.24 14.04
CA ARG A 43 9.83 -4.84 13.94
C ARG A 43 9.44 -4.64 12.49
N LEU A 44 10.25 -3.89 11.75
CA LEU A 44 10.02 -3.55 10.36
C LEU A 44 10.10 -4.77 9.43
N ASN A 45 11.07 -5.67 9.63
CA ASN A 45 11.18 -6.91 8.85
C ASN A 45 9.96 -7.84 9.01
N LYS A 46 9.30 -7.81 10.18
CA LYS A 46 8.06 -8.56 10.39
C LYS A 46 6.89 -7.98 9.58
N LEU A 47 6.93 -6.70 9.22
CA LEU A 47 5.89 -5.99 8.46
C LEU A 47 6.09 -6.05 6.95
N VAL A 48 7.28 -6.38 6.46
CA VAL A 48 7.56 -6.53 5.02
C VAL A 48 6.66 -7.58 4.38
N TYR A 49 6.54 -8.75 5.01
CA TYR A 49 5.70 -9.85 4.51
C TYR A 49 4.21 -9.50 4.43
N PRO A 50 3.55 -9.01 5.50
CA PRO A 50 2.14 -8.65 5.41
C PRO A 50 1.89 -7.51 4.41
N GLU A 51 2.80 -6.55 4.27
CA GLU A 51 2.70 -5.50 3.25
C GLU A 51 2.72 -6.09 1.84
N MET A 52 3.70 -6.96 1.53
CA MET A 52 3.77 -7.62 0.22
C MET A 52 2.53 -8.46 -0.08
N ILE A 53 2.02 -9.19 0.90
CA ILE A 53 0.82 -10.03 0.75
C ILE A 53 -0.40 -9.15 0.47
N LEU A 54 -0.63 -8.11 1.28
CA LEU A 54 -1.75 -7.18 1.09
C LEU A 54 -1.68 -6.49 -0.27
N HIS A 55 -0.48 -6.10 -0.70
CA HIS A 55 -0.33 -5.45 -1.99
C HIS A 55 -0.56 -6.40 -3.18
N GLY A 56 -0.16 -7.67 -3.04
CA GLY A 56 -0.49 -8.73 -3.99
C GLY A 56 -1.99 -9.00 -4.08
N ILE A 57 -2.68 -9.03 -2.93
CA ILE A 57 -4.15 -9.16 -2.87
C ILE A 57 -4.80 -7.98 -3.59
N LEU A 58 -4.37 -6.74 -3.32
CA LEU A 58 -4.90 -5.55 -3.98
C LEU A 58 -4.75 -5.63 -5.51
N MET A 59 -3.58 -6.06 -6.01
CA MET A 59 -3.36 -6.25 -7.44
C MET A 59 -4.26 -7.33 -8.03
N PHE A 60 -4.44 -8.45 -7.33
CA PHE A 60 -5.35 -9.52 -7.75
C PHE A 60 -6.81 -9.06 -7.81
N LEU A 61 -7.28 -8.31 -6.80
CA LEU A 61 -8.63 -7.73 -6.78
C LEU A 61 -8.84 -6.72 -7.93
N CYS A 62 -7.83 -5.91 -8.26
CA CYS A 62 -7.90 -4.97 -9.38
C CYS A 62 -8.06 -5.67 -10.73
N VAL A 63 -7.35 -6.78 -10.94
CA VAL A 63 -7.46 -7.60 -12.16
C VAL A 63 -8.85 -8.24 -12.24
N LEU A 64 -9.35 -8.80 -11.13
CA LEU A 64 -10.67 -9.43 -11.09
C LEU A 64 -11.82 -8.43 -11.35
N ALA A 65 -11.64 -7.17 -10.92
CA ALA A 65 -12.62 -6.11 -11.18
C ALA A 65 -12.54 -5.51 -12.59
N TRP A 66 -11.55 -5.90 -13.41
CA TRP A 66 -11.30 -5.32 -14.73
C TRP A 66 -11.14 -3.78 -14.68
N ALA A 67 -10.39 -3.28 -13.69
CA ALA A 67 -10.16 -1.85 -13.48
C ALA A 67 -8.75 -1.43 -13.96
N PRO A 68 -8.53 -1.17 -15.26
CA PRO A 68 -7.20 -0.94 -15.82
C PRO A 68 -6.50 0.31 -15.23
N TRP A 69 -7.25 1.34 -14.86
CA TRP A 69 -6.68 2.56 -14.26
C TRP A 69 -6.18 2.38 -12.84
N VAL A 70 -6.92 1.65 -12.00
CA VAL A 70 -6.47 1.33 -10.63
C VAL A 70 -5.25 0.42 -10.69
N PHE A 71 -5.26 -0.56 -11.60
CA PHE A 71 -4.14 -1.47 -11.81
C PHE A 71 -2.88 -0.72 -12.26
N LEU A 72 -2.99 0.12 -13.29
CA LEU A 72 -1.85 0.86 -13.85
C LEU A 72 -1.21 1.82 -12.83
N LEU A 73 -2.01 2.37 -11.92
CA LEU A 73 -1.51 3.21 -10.83
C LEU A 73 -0.75 2.40 -9.78
N ASN A 74 -1.11 1.13 -9.54
CA ASN A 74 -0.41 0.23 -8.61
C ASN A 74 0.81 -0.48 -9.21
N VAL A 75 0.95 -0.53 -10.54
CA VAL A 75 2.07 -1.18 -11.23
C VAL A 75 3.45 -0.65 -10.79
N PRO A 76 3.70 0.66 -10.68
CA PRO A 76 5.00 1.17 -10.23
C PRO A 76 5.40 0.66 -8.84
N VAL A 77 4.43 0.57 -7.91
CA VAL A 77 4.67 0.09 -6.54
C VAL A 77 4.90 -1.42 -6.54
N ALA A 78 4.14 -2.18 -7.34
CA ALA A 78 4.37 -3.61 -7.53
C ALA A 78 5.76 -3.90 -8.11
N VAL A 79 6.22 -3.11 -9.10
CA VAL A 79 7.58 -3.23 -9.67
C VAL A 79 8.63 -2.91 -8.62
N TRP A 80 8.39 -1.91 -7.77
CA TRP A 80 9.30 -1.58 -6.67
C TRP A 80 9.42 -2.73 -5.66
N HIS A 81 8.31 -3.32 -5.22
CA HIS A 81 8.32 -4.52 -4.38
C HIS A 81 9.02 -5.69 -5.06
N ALA A 82 8.74 -5.96 -6.34
CA ALA A 82 9.36 -7.04 -7.09
C ALA A 82 10.88 -6.85 -7.21
N ARG A 83 11.35 -5.62 -7.43
CA ARG A 83 12.79 -5.31 -7.47
C ARG A 83 13.47 -5.55 -6.14
N ARG A 84 12.86 -5.12 -5.02
CA ARG A 84 13.40 -5.42 -3.68
C ARG A 84 13.48 -6.92 -3.44
N VAL A 85 12.49 -7.67 -3.94
CA VAL A 85 12.48 -9.12 -3.81
C VAL A 85 13.64 -9.77 -4.58
N LEU A 86 13.79 -9.39 -5.84
CA LEU A 86 14.82 -9.92 -6.72
C LEU A 86 16.25 -9.59 -6.23
N ARG A 87 16.44 -8.47 -5.54
CA ARG A 87 17.74 -8.05 -5.01
C ARG A 87 18.06 -8.62 -3.62
N ASN A 88 17.17 -9.44 -3.05
CA ASN A 88 17.24 -9.92 -1.66
C ASN A 88 17.24 -8.83 -0.58
N GLU A 89 16.99 -7.56 -0.94
CA GLU A 89 16.95 -6.39 -0.05
C GLU A 89 15.58 -6.20 0.65
N HIS A 90 14.83 -7.30 0.83
CA HIS A 90 13.55 -7.28 1.54
C HIS A 90 13.73 -7.00 3.03
N MET A 91 14.83 -7.50 3.60
CA MET A 91 15.13 -7.35 5.01
C MET A 91 16.03 -6.14 5.20
N MET A 92 15.63 -5.26 6.11
CA MET A 92 16.45 -4.16 6.59
C MET A 92 17.58 -4.73 7.45
N ASP A 93 18.82 -4.47 7.06
CA ASP A 93 19.99 -4.74 7.89
C ASP A 93 20.18 -3.59 8.90
N PRO A 94 20.28 -3.89 10.21
CA PRO A 94 20.34 -2.88 11.26
C PRO A 94 21.63 -2.04 11.23
N THR A 95 22.71 -2.57 10.65
CA THR A 95 23.98 -1.85 10.47
C THR A 95 23.94 -0.88 9.29
N GLU A 96 23.17 -1.18 8.24
CA GLU A 96 23.04 -0.30 7.08
C GLU A 96 22.09 0.87 7.32
N ILE A 97 21.06 0.67 8.15
CA ILE A 97 20.06 1.70 8.47
C ILE A 97 20.66 2.84 9.32
N LEU A 98 21.69 2.55 10.12
CA LEU A 98 22.38 3.52 10.97
C LEU A 98 23.24 4.53 10.20
N ARG A 99 23.58 4.22 8.95
CA ARG A 99 24.31 5.15 8.11
C ARG A 99 23.36 6.30 7.76
N PHE A 100 23.59 7.49 8.34
CA PHE A 100 22.74 8.69 8.20
C PHE A 100 22.15 8.90 6.80
N LYS A 101 22.96 8.70 5.75
CA LYS A 101 22.54 8.85 4.35
C LYS A 101 21.46 7.84 3.93
N ASN A 102 21.55 6.60 4.42
CA ASN A 102 20.57 5.53 4.16
C ASN A 102 19.30 5.73 4.99
N LEU A 103 19.42 6.19 6.25
CA LEU A 103 18.27 6.50 7.10
C LEU A 103 17.39 7.59 6.50
N GLN A 104 18.00 8.71 6.09
CA GLN A 104 17.29 9.83 5.47
C GLN A 104 16.62 9.40 4.14
N GLN A 105 17.29 8.56 3.35
CA GLN A 105 16.70 8.00 2.13
C GLN A 105 15.51 7.07 2.42
N ALA A 106 15.64 6.17 3.39
CA ALA A 106 14.57 5.26 3.80
C ALA A 106 13.35 6.01 4.35
N ARG A 107 13.57 7.09 5.11
CA ARG A 107 12.51 7.97 5.59
C ARG A 107 11.82 8.69 4.43
N LEU A 108 12.57 9.27 3.51
CA LEU A 108 12.02 9.99 2.37
C LEU A 108 11.24 9.04 1.44
N GLU A 109 11.71 7.82 1.26
CA GLU A 109 11.00 6.74 0.56
C GLU A 109 9.71 6.35 1.30
N SER A 110 9.73 6.23 2.63
CA SER A 110 8.55 5.95 3.45
C SER A 110 7.51 7.08 3.41
N ILE A 111 7.96 8.34 3.44
CA ILE A 111 7.09 9.53 3.27
C ILE A 111 6.44 9.51 1.89
N ALA A 112 7.24 9.31 0.83
CA ALA A 112 6.72 9.28 -0.53
C ALA A 112 5.68 8.17 -0.73
N ARG A 113 5.95 6.96 -0.20
CA ARG A 113 4.99 5.85 -0.18
C ARG A 113 3.72 6.22 0.59
N THR A 114 3.85 6.77 1.79
CA THR A 114 2.71 7.16 2.63
C THR A 114 1.81 8.19 1.93
N VAL A 115 2.40 9.20 1.29
CA VAL A 115 1.66 10.20 0.50
C VAL A 115 0.96 9.54 -0.69
N PHE A 116 1.65 8.63 -1.39
CA PHE A 116 1.07 7.88 -2.50
C PHE A 116 -0.15 7.05 -2.07
N TYR A 117 -0.04 6.28 -0.98
CA TYR A 117 -1.18 5.53 -0.45
C TYR A 117 -2.31 6.44 0.07
N GLY A 118 -1.97 7.61 0.61
CA GLY A 118 -2.95 8.64 0.97
C GLY A 118 -3.76 9.13 -0.24
N LEU A 119 -3.11 9.39 -1.37
CA LEU A 119 -3.79 9.70 -2.64
C LEU A 119 -4.59 8.50 -3.18
N GLN A 120 -4.06 7.29 -3.02
CA GLN A 120 -4.74 6.05 -3.40
C GLN A 120 -6.06 5.86 -2.63
N ILE A 121 -6.16 6.27 -1.36
CA ILE A 121 -7.42 6.24 -0.60
C ILE A 121 -8.49 7.10 -1.28
N VAL A 122 -8.14 8.32 -1.69
CA VAL A 122 -9.09 9.24 -2.35
C VAL A 122 -9.60 8.62 -3.65
N TYR A 123 -8.68 8.04 -4.44
CA TYR A 123 -9.04 7.37 -5.68
C TYR A 123 -9.88 6.10 -5.46
N GLY A 124 -9.51 5.28 -4.47
CA GLY A 124 -10.25 4.08 -4.08
C GLY A 124 -11.67 4.39 -3.61
N MET A 125 -11.85 5.47 -2.86
CA MET A 125 -13.17 5.96 -2.45
C MET A 125 -14.03 6.35 -3.66
N PHE A 126 -13.46 7.11 -4.62
CA PHE A 126 -14.16 7.47 -5.85
C PHE A 126 -14.58 6.25 -6.67
N TRP A 127 -13.69 5.26 -6.79
CA TRP A 127 -13.98 4.02 -7.52
C TRP A 127 -15.11 3.22 -6.85
N MET A 128 -15.08 3.07 -5.52
CA MET A 128 -16.13 2.41 -4.75
C MET A 128 -17.49 3.08 -4.94
N VAL A 129 -17.57 4.40 -4.82
CA VAL A 129 -18.82 5.15 -5.01
C VAL A 129 -19.32 4.99 -6.45
N SER A 130 -18.44 5.07 -7.44
CA SER A 130 -18.79 4.87 -8.85
C SER A 130 -19.36 3.48 -9.11
N ALA A 131 -18.78 2.44 -8.51
CA ALA A 131 -19.27 1.07 -8.62
C ALA A 131 -20.68 0.93 -8.00
N ILE A 132 -20.93 1.54 -6.84
CA ILE A 132 -22.24 1.54 -6.18
C ILE A 132 -23.29 2.26 -7.05
N VAL A 133 -22.96 3.45 -7.55
CA VAL A 133 -23.87 4.26 -8.39
C VAL A 133 -24.22 3.52 -9.68
N ASN A 134 -23.23 2.91 -10.35
CA ASN A 134 -23.48 2.13 -11.57
C ASN A 134 -24.35 0.90 -11.29
N SER A 135 -24.10 0.21 -10.17
CA SER A 135 -24.96 -0.90 -9.73
C SER A 135 -26.40 -0.45 -9.44
N ALA A 136 -26.59 0.75 -8.90
CA ALA A 136 -27.92 1.31 -8.62
C ALA A 136 -28.66 1.71 -9.91
N LYS A 137 -27.95 2.31 -10.89
CA LYS A 137 -28.52 2.67 -12.20
C LYS A 137 -29.00 1.45 -12.98
N SER A 138 -28.22 0.36 -13.00
CA SER A 138 -28.59 -0.90 -13.67
C SER A 138 -29.93 -1.46 -13.17
N ARG A 139 -30.19 -1.43 -11.84
CA ARG A 139 -31.50 -1.84 -11.29
C ARG A 139 -32.68 -0.96 -11.71
N LYS A 140 -32.47 0.35 -11.90
CA LYS A 140 -33.55 1.28 -12.31
C LYS A 140 -33.88 1.15 -13.80
N GLY A 141 -32.89 0.86 -14.64
CA GLY A 141 -33.08 0.62 -16.07
C GLY A 141 -33.91 -0.64 -16.36
N GLY A 142 -33.65 -1.73 -15.63
CA GLY A 142 -34.41 -2.99 -15.79
C GLY A 142 -35.84 -2.97 -15.25
N LYS A 143 -36.26 -1.94 -14.50
CA LYS A 143 -37.65 -1.76 -14.06
C LYS A 143 -38.49 -0.90 -15.01
N ARG A 144 -37.88 -0.32 -16.05
CA ARG A 144 -38.55 0.55 -17.05
C ARG A 144 -38.63 -0.10 -18.44
N ALA A 145 -38.16 -1.33 -18.58
CA ALA A 145 -38.27 -2.14 -19.79
C ALA A 145 -39.30 -3.25 -19.59
#